data_AF-A0A7J5GKQ7-F1
#
_entry.id   AF-A0A7J5GKQ7-F1
#
_cell.length_a   1.000
_cell.length_b   1.000
_cell.length_c   1.000
_cell.angle_alpha   90.00
_cell.angle_beta   90.00
_cell.angle_gamma   90.00
#
_symmetry.space_group_name_H-M   'P 1'
#
loop_
_entity.id
_entity.type
_entity.pdbx_description
1 polymer ?
#
loop_
_entity_poly.entity_id
_entity_poly.type
_entity_poly.pdbx_seq_one_letter_code
_entity_poly.pdbx_strand_id
1 'polypeptide(L)'
;FGFDTKYQKDVKADLQQLKKDDKEIGEMIIELEKSKNVHSITRTERGKSNSSGFDREKAKKDIPQGSIINYDPDVKTDINGNHRTPRIGLIHELQHSSDVDKGIMSYENIGNGIPMREIRAINTENKIRKRTGDAKRTEYRGRKIPQKLLE
;
A
#
# COMPACT_ATOMS: atom_id res chain seq x y z
N PHE A 1 29.27 -1.93 10.58
CA PHE A 1 28.36 -1.79 9.42
C PHE A 1 27.74 -3.14 9.13
N GLY A 2 26.41 -3.23 9.14
CA GLY A 2 25.69 -4.47 8.80
C GLY A 2 25.42 -4.53 7.30
N PHE A 3 25.52 -5.72 6.71
CA PHE A 3 25.08 -5.95 5.33
C PHE A 3 23.56 -6.08 5.29
N ASP A 4 22.92 -5.43 4.31
CA ASP A 4 21.50 -5.66 4.06
C ASP A 4 21.27 -7.13 3.68
N THR A 5 20.30 -7.75 4.32
CA THR A 5 19.74 -9.04 3.88
C THR A 5 19.17 -8.91 2.46
N LYS A 6 19.00 -10.03 1.73
CA LYS A 6 18.31 -10.04 0.42
C LYS A 6 16.96 -9.31 0.51
N TYR A 7 16.19 -9.61 1.55
CA TYR A 7 14.89 -8.97 1.79
C TYR A 7 14.99 -7.46 1.87
N GLN A 8 15.89 -6.92 2.70
CA GLN A 8 16.07 -5.46 2.83
C GLN A 8 16.48 -4.82 1.50
N LYS A 9 17.32 -5.48 0.69
CA LYS A 9 17.69 -4.99 -0.64
C LYS A 9 16.48 -4.93 -1.59
N ASP A 10 15.69 -5.99 -1.63
CA ASP A 10 14.49 -6.06 -2.48
C ASP A 10 13.47 -4.98 -2.10
N VAL A 11 13.19 -4.81 -0.79
CA VAL A 11 12.29 -3.76 -0.30
C VAL A 11 12.81 -2.36 -0.64
N LYS A 12 14.11 -2.10 -0.44
CA LYS A 12 14.72 -0.81 -0.80
C LYS A 12 14.63 -0.55 -2.31
N ALA A 13 14.84 -1.56 -3.14
CA ALA A 13 14.73 -1.45 -4.59
C ALA A 13 13.29 -1.12 -5.01
N ASP A 14 12.29 -1.80 -4.42
CA ASP A 14 10.88 -1.52 -4.70
C ASP A 14 10.49 -0.09 -4.28
N LEU A 15 10.90 0.37 -3.10
CA LEU A 15 10.66 1.75 -2.65
C LEU A 15 11.31 2.79 -3.59
N GLN A 16 12.56 2.56 -3.99
CA GLN A 16 13.27 3.44 -4.93
C GLN A 16 12.59 3.46 -6.30
N GLN A 17 12.06 2.33 -6.76
CA GLN A 17 11.37 2.26 -8.04
C GLN A 17 10.00 2.94 -7.96
N LEU A 18 9.23 2.74 -6.88
CA LEU A 18 7.96 3.43 -6.66
C LEU A 18 8.12 4.95 -6.72
N LYS A 19 9.18 5.50 -6.12
CA LYS A 19 9.48 6.94 -6.19
C LYS A 19 9.73 7.46 -7.61
N LYS A 20 10.16 6.59 -8.53
CA LYS A 20 10.42 6.94 -9.94
C LYS A 20 9.19 6.71 -10.82
N ASP A 21 8.35 5.75 -10.46
CA ASP A 21 7.17 5.37 -11.24
C ASP A 21 6.12 6.49 -11.27
N ASP A 22 5.94 7.21 -10.15
CA ASP A 22 4.97 8.30 -10.04
C ASP A 22 5.42 9.36 -9.03
N LYS A 23 5.23 10.65 -9.39
CA LYS A 23 5.70 11.79 -8.59
C LYS A 23 4.97 11.89 -7.24
N GLU A 24 3.66 11.75 -7.22
CA GLU A 24 2.86 11.88 -6.00
C GLU A 24 3.16 10.72 -5.04
N ILE A 25 3.35 9.52 -5.58
CA ILE A 25 3.80 8.36 -4.81
C ILE A 25 5.21 8.58 -4.26
N GLY A 26 6.11 9.15 -5.06
CA GLY A 26 7.45 9.48 -4.59
C GLY A 26 7.46 10.46 -3.44
N GLU A 27 6.66 11.52 -3.52
CA GLU A 27 6.47 12.50 -2.44
C GLU A 27 5.89 11.83 -1.18
N MET A 28 4.85 11.01 -1.33
CA MET A 28 4.27 10.26 -0.21
C MET A 28 5.30 9.37 0.52
N ILE A 29 6.16 8.66 -0.21
CA ILE A 29 7.18 7.81 0.42
C ILE A 29 8.23 8.67 1.13
N ILE A 30 8.62 9.81 0.55
CA ILE A 30 9.56 10.74 1.20
C ILE A 30 8.96 11.34 2.47
N GLU A 31 7.67 11.64 2.50
CA GLU A 31 6.96 12.09 3.71
C GLU A 31 7.00 11.02 4.80
N LEU A 32 6.69 9.76 4.48
CA LEU A 32 6.77 8.64 5.42
C LEU A 32 8.20 8.44 5.97
N GLU A 33 9.22 8.58 5.11
CA GLU A 33 10.63 8.48 5.53
C GLU A 33 11.07 9.63 6.46
N LYS A 34 10.43 10.80 6.33
CA LYS A 34 10.69 11.98 7.18
C LYS A 34 9.76 12.08 8.39
N SER A 35 8.77 11.18 8.49
CA SER A 35 7.80 11.23 9.58
C SER A 35 8.48 11.06 10.93
N LYS A 36 7.92 11.74 11.94
CA LYS A 36 8.26 11.50 13.36
C LYS A 36 7.75 10.16 13.87
N ASN A 37 6.76 9.58 13.19
CA ASN A 37 6.19 8.29 13.52
C ASN A 37 7.07 7.16 12.94
N VAL A 38 7.14 6.05 13.65
CA VAL A 38 7.93 4.89 13.19
C VAL A 38 7.08 4.02 12.28
N HIS A 39 7.50 3.89 11.03
CA HIS A 39 6.93 2.96 10.07
C HIS A 39 7.91 1.83 9.80
N SER A 40 7.45 0.59 9.91
CA SER A 40 8.29 -0.60 9.69
C SER A 40 7.72 -1.44 8.56
N ILE A 41 8.60 -2.03 7.76
CA ILE A 41 8.25 -3.01 6.75
C ILE A 41 8.92 -4.32 7.16
N THR A 42 8.12 -5.37 7.33
CA THR A 42 8.56 -6.70 7.73
C THR A 42 8.07 -7.74 6.74
N ARG A 43 8.79 -8.86 6.67
CA ARG A 43 8.44 -9.95 5.75
C ARG A 43 7.11 -10.57 6.20
N THR A 44 6.20 -10.77 5.26
CA THR A 44 4.96 -11.52 5.56
C THR A 44 5.27 -12.99 5.85
N GLU A 45 4.42 -13.64 6.62
CA GLU A 45 4.50 -15.09 6.76
C GLU A 45 4.15 -15.79 5.44
N ARG A 46 4.83 -16.90 5.15
CA ARG A 46 4.61 -17.66 3.91
C ARG A 46 3.12 -18.01 3.74
N GLY A 47 2.55 -17.64 2.59
CA GLY A 47 1.14 -17.89 2.27
C GLY A 47 0.16 -16.84 2.77
N LYS A 48 0.61 -15.79 3.47
CA LYS A 48 -0.22 -14.64 3.84
C LYS A 48 -0.06 -13.49 2.83
N SER A 49 -1.15 -12.78 2.57
CA SER A 49 -1.14 -11.56 1.75
C SER A 49 -0.43 -10.40 2.45
N ASN A 50 -0.04 -9.40 1.68
CA ASN A 50 0.42 -8.12 2.23
C ASN A 50 -0.67 -7.50 3.12
N SER A 51 -0.25 -6.79 4.16
CA SER A 51 -1.17 -6.13 5.10
C SER A 51 -0.49 -5.01 5.87
N SER A 52 -1.29 -4.13 6.44
CA SER A 52 -0.86 -3.06 7.35
C SER A 52 -1.51 -3.23 8.73
N GLY A 53 -0.70 -3.01 9.77
CA GLY A 53 -1.10 -3.01 11.18
C GLY A 53 -0.82 -1.66 11.83
N PHE A 54 -1.79 -1.18 12.61
CA PHE A 54 -1.74 0.09 13.36
C PHE A 54 -2.82 0.07 14.47
N ASP A 55 -2.75 1.01 15.40
CA ASP A 55 -3.74 1.16 16.47
C ASP A 55 -5.05 1.74 15.91
N ARG A 56 -6.07 0.88 15.83
CA ARG A 56 -7.37 1.25 15.25
C ARG A 56 -8.11 2.29 16.09
N GLU A 57 -7.96 2.27 17.40
CA GLU A 57 -8.66 3.22 18.28
C GLU A 57 -8.05 4.62 18.17
N LYS A 58 -6.73 4.72 17.99
CA LYS A 58 -6.08 5.99 17.61
C LYS A 58 -6.51 6.45 16.23
N ALA A 59 -6.55 5.55 15.26
CA ALA A 59 -6.91 5.89 13.88
C ALA A 59 -8.35 6.41 13.77
N LYS A 60 -9.30 5.83 14.50
CA LYS A 60 -10.70 6.33 14.57
C LYS A 60 -10.84 7.70 15.22
N LYS A 61 -9.83 8.12 15.99
CA LYS A 61 -9.76 9.43 16.65
C LYS A 61 -8.88 10.41 15.87
N ASP A 62 -8.52 10.08 14.63
CA ASP A 62 -7.69 10.88 13.75
C ASP A 62 -6.32 11.24 14.36
N ILE A 63 -5.80 10.36 15.24
CA ILE A 63 -4.50 10.57 15.89
C ILE A 63 -3.39 10.04 14.98
N PRO A 64 -2.45 10.90 14.52
CA PRO A 64 -1.24 10.51 13.78
C PRO A 64 -0.46 9.40 14.47
N GLN A 65 -0.06 8.37 13.72
CA GLN A 65 0.68 7.23 14.27
C GLN A 65 1.53 6.47 13.25
N GLY A 66 2.44 5.66 13.78
CA GLY A 66 3.24 4.71 13.01
C GLY A 66 2.44 3.50 12.52
N SER A 67 3.09 2.65 11.75
CA SER A 67 2.49 1.44 11.18
C SER A 67 3.50 0.30 11.00
N ILE A 68 2.98 -0.91 10.85
CA ILE A 68 3.74 -2.10 10.47
C ILE A 68 3.16 -2.63 9.17
N ILE A 69 3.96 -2.68 8.11
CA ILE A 69 3.58 -3.25 6.81
C ILE A 69 4.21 -4.64 6.71
N ASN A 70 3.37 -5.66 6.52
CA ASN A 70 3.80 -7.00 6.13
C ASN A 70 3.86 -7.05 4.60
N TYR A 71 5.04 -7.29 4.05
CA TYR A 71 5.28 -7.27 2.61
C TYR A 71 6.10 -8.47 2.14
N ASP A 72 5.63 -9.14 1.09
CA ASP A 72 6.39 -10.13 0.34
C ASP A 72 6.82 -9.61 -1.04
N PRO A 73 8.11 -9.31 -1.26
CA PRO A 73 8.63 -8.96 -2.58
C PRO A 73 8.74 -10.16 -3.53
N ASP A 74 8.65 -11.40 -3.01
CA ASP A 74 8.82 -12.61 -3.81
C ASP A 74 7.49 -13.01 -4.53
N VAL A 75 6.34 -12.41 -4.15
CA VAL A 75 5.02 -12.67 -4.76
C VAL A 75 4.84 -11.89 -6.07
N LYS A 76 4.94 -12.61 -7.19
CA LYS A 76 4.85 -12.07 -8.57
C LYS A 76 3.53 -12.38 -9.28
N THR A 77 2.54 -12.89 -8.56
CA THR A 77 1.23 -13.22 -9.09
C THR A 77 0.11 -12.63 -8.24
N ASP A 78 -1.04 -12.39 -8.86
CA ASP A 78 -2.29 -12.09 -8.15
C ASP A 78 -3.00 -13.37 -7.67
N ILE A 79 -4.16 -13.22 -7.03
CA ILE A 79 -4.97 -14.35 -6.52
C ILE A 79 -5.48 -15.29 -7.62
N ASN A 80 -5.50 -14.84 -8.88
CA ASN A 80 -5.95 -15.59 -10.04
C ASN A 80 -4.77 -16.22 -10.80
N GLY A 81 -3.54 -16.05 -10.31
CA GLY A 81 -2.32 -16.56 -10.96
C GLY A 81 -1.77 -15.68 -12.09
N ASN A 82 -2.37 -14.52 -12.36
CA ASN A 82 -1.83 -13.59 -13.35
C ASN A 82 -0.57 -12.91 -12.82
N HIS A 83 0.33 -12.50 -13.71
CA HIS A 83 1.48 -11.69 -13.33
C HIS A 83 1.03 -10.44 -12.56
N ARG A 84 1.74 -10.15 -11.46
CA ARG A 84 1.63 -8.90 -10.71
C ARG A 84 3.01 -8.40 -10.36
N THR A 85 3.30 -7.16 -10.70
CA THR A 85 4.53 -6.51 -10.22
C THR A 85 4.51 -6.41 -8.67
N PRO A 86 5.50 -6.94 -7.92
CA PRO A 86 5.44 -7.03 -6.44
C PRO A 86 5.14 -5.70 -5.73
N ARG A 87 5.81 -4.61 -6.15
CA ARG A 87 5.66 -3.27 -5.55
C ARG A 87 4.25 -2.66 -5.65
N ILE A 88 3.38 -3.20 -6.51
CA ILE A 88 1.94 -2.85 -6.54
C ILE A 88 1.27 -3.21 -5.22
N GLY A 89 1.64 -4.35 -4.62
CA GLY A 89 1.15 -4.73 -3.31
C GLY A 89 1.73 -3.90 -2.18
N LEU A 90 2.97 -3.42 -2.32
CA LEU A 90 3.62 -2.57 -1.32
C LEU A 90 2.97 -1.19 -1.27
N ILE A 91 2.72 -0.57 -2.44
CA ILE A 91 2.17 0.79 -2.48
C ILE A 91 0.75 0.87 -1.91
N HIS A 92 -0.04 -0.19 -2.04
CA HIS A 92 -1.35 -0.29 -1.41
C HIS A 92 -1.25 -0.11 0.11
N GLU A 93 -0.33 -0.84 0.75
CA GLU A 93 -0.13 -0.75 2.20
C GLU A 93 0.55 0.56 2.63
N LEU A 94 1.41 1.13 1.78
CA LEU A 94 2.00 2.46 2.01
C LEU A 94 0.93 3.57 1.98
N GLN A 95 -0.13 3.44 1.18
CA GLN A 95 -1.25 4.39 1.23
C GLN A 95 -1.93 4.35 2.61
N HIS A 96 -2.23 3.16 3.13
CA HIS A 96 -2.80 3.03 4.48
C HIS A 96 -1.86 3.60 5.54
N SER A 97 -0.55 3.38 5.39
CA SER A 97 0.47 3.95 6.25
C SER A 97 0.49 5.47 6.23
N SER A 98 0.40 6.09 5.05
CA SER A 98 0.32 7.54 4.87
C SER A 98 -0.95 8.12 5.50
N ASP A 99 -2.07 7.41 5.36
CA ASP A 99 -3.35 7.85 5.91
C ASP A 99 -3.34 7.84 7.45
N VAL A 100 -2.75 6.83 8.10
CA VAL A 100 -2.61 6.82 9.57
C VAL A 100 -1.53 7.78 10.07
N ASP A 101 -0.47 7.98 9.30
CA ASP A 101 0.59 8.94 9.65
C ASP A 101 0.04 10.37 9.71
N LYS A 102 -0.85 10.71 8.77
CA LYS A 102 -1.49 12.02 8.68
C LYS A 102 -2.74 12.16 9.56
N GLY A 103 -3.23 11.07 10.16
CA GLY A 103 -4.46 11.07 10.93
C GLY A 103 -5.72 11.28 10.08
N ILE A 104 -5.75 10.77 8.85
CA ILE A 104 -6.86 10.94 7.90
C ILE A 104 -7.46 9.60 7.45
N MET A 105 -7.23 8.54 8.23
CA MET A 105 -7.69 7.19 7.93
C MET A 105 -9.22 7.09 8.00
N SER A 106 -9.87 7.00 6.84
CA SER A 106 -11.33 6.84 6.79
C SER A 106 -11.78 5.41 7.08
N TYR A 107 -12.81 5.29 7.93
CA TYR A 107 -13.56 4.07 8.20
C TYR A 107 -14.94 4.06 7.54
N GLU A 108 -15.27 5.10 6.76
CA GLU A 108 -16.53 5.18 6.04
C GLU A 108 -16.55 4.17 4.89
N ASN A 109 -17.74 3.61 4.67
CA ASN A 109 -18.01 2.74 3.54
C ASN A 109 -18.86 3.49 2.51
N ILE A 110 -18.59 3.25 1.23
CA ILE A 110 -19.53 3.65 0.17
C ILE A 110 -20.76 2.74 0.19
N GLY A 111 -21.82 3.10 -0.55
CA GLY A 111 -23.11 2.41 -0.48
C GLY A 111 -23.11 0.90 -0.74
N ASN A 112 -22.10 0.34 -1.43
CA ASN A 112 -21.93 -1.10 -1.61
C ASN A 112 -21.02 -1.77 -0.57
N GLY A 113 -20.68 -1.06 0.51
CA GLY A 113 -19.91 -1.54 1.66
C GLY A 113 -18.40 -1.65 1.44
N ILE A 114 -17.84 -1.08 0.36
CA ILE A 114 -16.37 -0.96 0.19
C ILE A 114 -15.87 0.21 1.06
N PRO A 115 -14.83 0.03 1.88
CA PRO A 115 -14.26 1.14 2.65
C PRO A 115 -13.57 2.17 1.75
N MET A 116 -13.77 3.47 2.01
CA MET A 116 -13.15 4.55 1.23
C MET A 116 -11.62 4.48 1.22
N ARG A 117 -10.99 4.07 2.33
CA ARG A 117 -9.53 3.85 2.39
C ARG A 117 -9.02 2.83 1.38
N GLU A 118 -9.80 1.78 1.11
CA GLU A 118 -9.41 0.73 0.16
C GLU A 118 -9.52 1.25 -1.27
N ILE A 119 -10.51 2.09 -1.56
CA ILE A 119 -10.64 2.76 -2.87
C ILE A 119 -9.44 3.68 -3.10
N ARG A 120 -9.07 4.49 -2.10
CA ARG A 120 -7.89 5.35 -2.19
C ARG A 120 -6.61 4.55 -2.42
N ALA A 121 -6.39 3.48 -1.65
CA ALA A 121 -5.25 2.59 -1.84
C ALA A 121 -5.24 1.92 -3.22
N ILE A 122 -6.41 1.55 -3.76
CA ILE A 122 -6.56 1.00 -5.11
C ILE A 122 -6.31 2.05 -6.21
N ASN A 123 -6.69 3.31 -6.01
CA ASN A 123 -6.34 4.37 -6.96
C ASN A 123 -4.82 4.60 -6.99
N THR A 124 -4.17 4.61 -5.84
CA THR A 124 -2.69 4.65 -5.75
C THR A 124 -2.05 3.43 -6.40
N GLU A 125 -2.62 2.23 -6.20
CA GLU A 125 -2.23 0.99 -6.87
C GLU A 125 -2.34 1.11 -8.41
N ASN A 126 -3.44 1.71 -8.90
CA ASN A 126 -3.72 1.86 -10.32
C ASN A 126 -2.76 2.82 -11.04
N LYS A 127 -2.23 3.84 -10.34
CA LYS A 127 -1.15 4.69 -10.87
C LYS A 127 0.08 3.85 -11.23
N ILE A 128 0.48 2.92 -10.37
CA ILE A 128 1.61 2.03 -10.63
C ILE A 128 1.28 0.98 -11.68
N ARG A 129 0.09 0.36 -11.62
CA ARG A 129 -0.37 -0.61 -12.63
C ARG A 129 -0.29 -0.05 -14.04
N LYS A 130 -0.71 1.21 -14.23
CA LYS A 130 -0.59 1.92 -15.51
C LYS A 130 0.85 2.03 -16.00
N ARG A 131 1.83 2.18 -15.10
CA ARG A 131 3.25 2.28 -15.46
C ARG A 131 3.89 0.93 -15.76
N THR A 132 3.45 -0.12 -15.10
CA THR A 132 3.98 -1.47 -15.27
C THR A 132 3.28 -2.28 -16.37
N GLY A 133 2.15 -1.79 -16.88
CA GLY A 133 1.32 -2.51 -17.85
C GLY A 133 0.42 -3.57 -17.22
N ASP A 134 0.36 -3.62 -15.88
CA ASP A 134 -0.58 -4.47 -15.15
C ASP A 134 -2.02 -3.98 -15.37
N ALA A 135 -2.98 -4.92 -15.41
CA ALA A 135 -4.39 -4.57 -15.59
C ALA A 135 -4.89 -3.65 -14.45
N LYS A 136 -5.67 -2.62 -14.81
CA LYS A 136 -6.31 -1.73 -13.85
C LYS A 136 -7.23 -2.55 -12.93
N ARG A 137 -7.09 -2.35 -11.62
CA ARG A 137 -7.96 -2.98 -10.62
C ARG A 137 -9.24 -2.18 -10.48
N THR A 138 -10.37 -2.85 -10.69
CA THR A 138 -11.72 -2.25 -10.66
C THR A 138 -12.63 -2.87 -9.60
N GLU A 139 -12.11 -3.84 -8.83
CA GLU A 139 -12.88 -4.58 -7.83
C GLU A 139 -12.12 -4.74 -6.50
N TYR A 140 -12.89 -4.81 -5.42
CA TYR A 140 -12.43 -5.11 -4.08
C TYR A 140 -13.27 -6.24 -3.47
N ARG A 141 -12.63 -7.37 -3.15
CA ARG A 141 -13.29 -8.56 -2.57
C ARG A 141 -14.58 -8.98 -3.31
N GLY A 142 -14.50 -9.01 -4.64
CA GLY A 142 -15.63 -9.36 -5.53
C GLY A 142 -16.70 -8.28 -5.70
N ARG A 143 -16.51 -7.08 -5.12
CA ARG A 143 -17.41 -5.94 -5.29
C ARG A 143 -16.81 -4.95 -6.28
N LYS A 144 -17.61 -4.53 -7.27
CA LYS A 144 -17.21 -3.51 -8.24
C LYS A 144 -17.07 -2.13 -7.58
N ILE A 145 -15.95 -1.46 -7.86
CA ILE A 145 -15.73 -0.08 -7.45
C ILE A 145 -16.47 0.82 -8.46
N PRO A 146 -17.32 1.76 -8.01
CA PRO A 146 -17.98 2.70 -8.92
C PRO A 146 -16.96 3.45 -9.78
N GLN A 147 -17.18 3.51 -11.10
CA GLN A 147 -16.24 4.13 -12.05
C GLN A 147 -15.89 5.58 -11.70
N LYS A 148 -16.86 6.33 -11.14
CA LYS A 148 -16.67 7.72 -10.70
C LYS A 148 -15.67 7.88 -9.53
N LEU A 149 -15.31 6.79 -8.86
CA LEU A 149 -14.35 6.76 -7.75
C LEU A 149 -13.00 6.17 -8.16
N LEU A 150 -12.85 5.72 -9.41
CA LEU A 150 -11.61 5.15 -9.93
C LEU A 150 -10.83 6.21 -10.73
N GLU A 151 -9.56 6.39 -10.36
CA GLU A 151 -8.58 7.22 -11.10
C GLU A 151 -7.89 6.41 -12.20
#